data_AF-H2YXF5-F1
#
_entry.id   AF-H2YXF5-F1
#
_cell.length_a   1.000
_cell.length_b   1.000
_cell.length_c   1.000
_cell.angle_alpha   90.00
_cell.angle_beta   90.00
_cell.angle_gamma   90.00
#
_symmetry.space_group_name_H-M   'P 1'
#
loop_
_entity.id
_entity.type
_entity.pdbx_description
1 polymer ?
#
loop_
_entity_poly.entity_id
_entity_poly.type
_entity_poly.pdbx_seq_one_letter_code
_entity_poly.pdbx_strand_id
1 'polypeptide(L)'
;MKAIRLVGDLTLERLTTERDSDKMKQYDRFPLFMKLRELGWCHLVVECLRSTSHEDREISMNALNSLKPACSSDFQTDGTDGALELLRRLQLEYASLWDAEVAQGDDDGYFKLLHDLSSNVINNLSNWKPKDEL
;
A
#
# COMPACT_ATOMS: atom_id res chain seq x y z
N MET A 1 -6.98 2.92 -11.54
CA MET A 1 -7.21 2.90 -10.08
C MET A 1 -8.18 1.85 -9.56
N LYS A 2 -9.40 1.70 -10.09
CA LYS A 2 -10.39 0.71 -9.58
C LYS A 2 -9.85 -0.71 -9.40
N ALA A 3 -8.99 -1.15 -10.33
CA ALA A 3 -8.38 -2.48 -10.26
C ALA A 3 -7.35 -2.63 -9.12
N ILE A 4 -6.56 -1.59 -8.83
CA ILE A 4 -5.61 -1.59 -7.69
C ILE A 4 -6.38 -1.66 -6.37
N ARG A 5 -7.43 -0.86 -6.24
CA ARG A 5 -8.32 -0.91 -5.09
C ARG A 5 -8.91 -2.30 -4.91
N LEU A 6 -9.48 -2.89 -5.95
CA LEU A 6 -10.05 -4.24 -5.90
C LEU A 6 -9.03 -5.30 -5.47
N VAL A 7 -7.80 -5.22 -5.98
CA VAL A 7 -6.72 -6.15 -5.61
C VAL A 7 -6.27 -5.95 -4.15
N GLY A 8 -6.19 -4.70 -3.70
CA GLY A 8 -5.94 -4.36 -2.31
C GLY A 8 -7.03 -4.91 -1.37
N ASP A 9 -8.30 -4.72 -1.74
CA ASP A 9 -9.47 -5.17 -0.98
C ASP A 9 -9.52 -6.70 -0.89
N LEU A 10 -9.34 -7.40 -2.02
CA LEU A 10 -9.31 -8.86 -2.09
C LEU A 10 -8.19 -9.45 -1.21
N THR A 11 -7.04 -8.79 -1.20
CA THR A 11 -5.88 -9.23 -0.41
C THR A 11 -6.15 -9.04 1.08
N LEU A 12 -6.65 -7.87 1.46
CA LEU A 12 -7.01 -7.57 2.85
C LEU A 12 -8.08 -8.53 3.36
N GLU A 13 -9.11 -8.80 2.56
CA GLU A 13 -10.19 -9.71 2.88
C GLU A 13 -9.68 -11.14 3.12
N ARG A 14 -8.77 -11.65 2.27
CA ARG A 14 -8.13 -12.95 2.51
C ARG A 14 -7.39 -12.97 3.85
N LEU A 15 -6.65 -11.91 4.19
CA LEU A 15 -5.84 -11.85 5.40
C LEU A 15 -6.66 -11.77 6.69
N THR A 16 -7.86 -11.21 6.63
CA THR A 16 -8.76 -11.06 7.79
C THR A 16 -9.82 -12.14 7.88
N THR A 17 -10.01 -12.94 6.83
CA THR A 17 -10.96 -14.05 6.81
C THR A 17 -10.54 -15.13 7.81
N GLU A 18 -11.51 -15.63 8.58
CA GLU A 18 -11.31 -16.71 9.55
C GLU A 18 -10.82 -18.01 8.87
N ARG A 19 -9.82 -18.66 9.48
CA ARG A 19 -9.15 -19.83 8.91
C ARG A 19 -10.08 -21.01 8.63
N ASP A 20 -11.08 -21.24 9.49
CA ASP A 20 -12.00 -22.37 9.37
C ASP A 20 -13.22 -22.10 8.48
N SER A 21 -13.33 -20.90 7.92
CA SER A 21 -14.47 -20.51 7.08
C SER A 21 -14.44 -21.16 5.69
N ASP A 22 -15.62 -21.39 5.11
CA ASP A 22 -15.72 -21.87 3.72
C ASP A 22 -15.12 -20.89 2.71
N LYS A 23 -15.07 -19.61 3.08
CA LYS A 23 -14.43 -18.56 2.27
C LYS A 23 -12.91 -18.71 2.24
N MET A 24 -12.27 -19.05 3.36
CA MET A 24 -10.83 -19.37 3.38
C MET A 24 -10.54 -20.58 2.50
N LYS A 25 -11.36 -21.64 2.57
CA LYS A 25 -11.23 -22.80 1.67
C LYS A 25 -11.32 -22.43 0.19
N GLN A 26 -12.06 -21.38 -0.16
CA GLN A 26 -12.08 -20.85 -1.53
C GLN A 26 -10.79 -20.10 -1.87
N TYR A 27 -10.28 -19.26 -0.97
CA TYR A 27 -8.99 -18.58 -1.17
C TYR A 27 -7.82 -19.56 -1.30
N ASP A 28 -7.84 -20.69 -0.59
CA ASP A 28 -6.76 -21.67 -0.65
C ASP A 28 -6.75 -22.47 -1.95
N ARG A 29 -7.87 -22.54 -2.68
CA ARG A 29 -7.93 -23.13 -4.02
C ARG A 29 -7.23 -22.29 -5.09
N PHE A 30 -6.96 -21.01 -4.82
CA PHE A 30 -6.31 -20.11 -5.75
C PHE A 30 -5.04 -19.53 -5.13
N PRO A 31 -3.85 -19.73 -5.75
CA PRO A 31 -2.60 -19.21 -5.22
C PRO A 31 -2.50 -17.70 -5.47
N LEU A 32 -3.30 -16.92 -4.73
CA LEU A 32 -3.52 -15.49 -4.93
C LEU A 32 -2.21 -14.71 -4.93
N PHE A 33 -1.36 -14.89 -3.91
CA PHE A 33 -0.12 -14.13 -3.78
C PHE A 33 0.87 -14.42 -4.91
N MET A 34 1.00 -15.68 -5.30
CA MET A 34 1.81 -16.08 -6.47
C MET A 34 1.27 -15.40 -7.74
N LYS A 35 -0.04 -15.45 -7.98
CA LYS A 35 -0.66 -14.85 -9.17
C LYS A 35 -0.56 -13.33 -9.19
N LEU A 36 -0.65 -12.68 -8.04
CA LEU A 36 -0.46 -11.23 -7.93
C LEU A 36 0.96 -10.83 -8.34
N ARG A 37 1.96 -11.61 -7.94
CA ARG A 37 3.34 -11.37 -8.33
C ARG A 37 3.58 -11.64 -9.82
N GLU A 38 3.11 -12.78 -10.34
CA GLU A 38 3.24 -13.15 -11.75
C GLU A 38 2.60 -12.13 -12.71
N LEU A 39 1.47 -11.56 -12.33
CA LEU A 39 0.76 -10.56 -13.14
C LEU A 39 1.34 -9.13 -12.98
N GLY A 40 2.43 -8.97 -12.23
CA GLY A 40 3.12 -7.70 -12.09
C GLY A 40 2.42 -6.67 -11.20
N TRP A 41 1.48 -7.08 -10.34
CA TRP A 41 0.75 -6.16 -9.46
C TRP A 41 1.67 -5.43 -8.49
N CYS A 42 2.72 -6.08 -8.01
CA CYS A 42 3.72 -5.45 -7.14
C CYS A 42 4.34 -4.22 -7.82
N HIS A 43 4.77 -4.34 -9.07
CA HIS A 43 5.33 -3.22 -9.82
C HIS A 43 4.28 -2.15 -10.13
N LEU A 44 3.09 -2.56 -10.57
CA LEU A 44 2.03 -1.62 -10.95
C LEU A 44 1.60 -0.71 -9.78
N VAL A 45 1.50 -1.26 -8.58
CA VAL A 45 1.12 -0.47 -7.39
C VAL A 45 2.19 0.56 -7.03
N VAL A 46 3.48 0.22 -7.19
CA VAL A 46 4.58 1.17 -7.00
C VAL A 46 4.54 2.27 -8.07
N GLU A 47 4.29 1.93 -9.33
CA GLU A 47 4.16 2.92 -10.40
C GLU A 47 3.00 3.90 -10.16
N CYS A 48 1.88 3.44 -9.60
CA CYS A 48 0.77 4.32 -9.28
C CYS A 48 1.04 5.32 -8.14
N LEU A 49 2.06 5.11 -7.31
CA LEU A 49 2.54 6.16 -6.39
C LEU A 49 3.08 7.40 -7.13
N ARG A 50 3.45 7.26 -8.41
CA ARG A 50 3.94 8.38 -9.25
C ARG A 50 2.81 9.19 -9.88
N SER A 51 1.54 8.82 -9.66
CA SER A 51 0.39 9.59 -10.16
C SER A 51 0.47 11.05 -9.66
N THR A 52 -0.11 12.00 -10.40
CA THR A 52 -0.28 13.37 -9.91
C THR A 52 -1.52 13.52 -9.03
N SER A 53 -2.41 12.52 -9.01
CA SER A 53 -3.62 12.50 -8.19
C SER A 53 -3.30 12.02 -6.77
N HIS A 54 -3.69 12.81 -5.76
CA HIS A 54 -3.54 12.43 -4.36
C HIS A 54 -4.42 11.22 -4.00
N GLU A 55 -5.63 11.13 -4.55
CA GLU A 55 -6.53 9.98 -4.39
C GLU A 55 -5.87 8.70 -4.93
N ASP A 56 -5.21 8.78 -6.09
CA ASP A 56 -4.53 7.63 -6.68
C ASP A 56 -3.36 7.16 -5.80
N ARG A 57 -2.58 8.12 -5.27
CA ARG A 57 -1.48 7.83 -4.34
C ARG A 57 -1.99 7.20 -3.05
N GLU A 58 -3.10 7.69 -2.51
CA GLU A 58 -3.76 7.13 -1.33
C GLU A 58 -4.19 5.67 -1.55
N ILE A 59 -4.89 5.41 -2.66
CA ILE A 59 -5.29 4.05 -3.06
C ILE A 59 -4.07 3.14 -3.19
N SER A 60 -2.99 3.65 -3.78
CA SER A 60 -1.75 2.89 -3.98
C SER A 60 -1.04 2.60 -2.65
N MET A 61 -0.97 3.57 -1.74
CA MET A 61 -0.44 3.41 -0.38
C MET A 61 -1.20 2.34 0.42
N ASN A 62 -2.53 2.34 0.34
CA ASN A 62 -3.35 1.30 0.95
C ASN A 62 -3.12 -0.08 0.31
N ALA A 63 -3.02 -0.14 -1.01
CA ALA A 63 -2.72 -1.39 -1.71
C ALA A 63 -1.32 -1.95 -1.37
N LEU A 64 -0.30 -1.10 -1.22
CA LEU A 64 1.03 -1.51 -0.73
C LEU A 64 0.93 -2.17 0.64
N ASN A 65 0.11 -1.62 1.52
CA ASN A 65 -0.10 -2.15 2.86
C ASN A 65 -0.72 -3.56 2.82
N SER A 66 -1.70 -3.79 1.95
CA SER A 66 -2.36 -5.09 1.78
C SER A 66 -1.47 -6.11 1.07
N LEU A 67 -0.73 -5.70 0.04
CA LEU A 67 0.02 -6.61 -0.84
C LEU A 67 1.36 -7.10 -0.28
N LYS A 68 1.78 -6.64 0.91
CA LYS A 68 3.06 -7.06 1.53
C LYS A 68 3.30 -8.57 1.53
N PRO A 69 2.33 -9.44 1.88
CA PRO A 69 2.56 -10.89 1.87
C PRO A 69 2.97 -11.44 0.51
N ALA A 70 2.56 -10.78 -0.59
CA ALA A 70 2.90 -11.17 -1.96
C ALA A 70 4.15 -10.45 -2.50
N CYS A 71 4.36 -9.20 -2.09
CA CYS A 71 5.23 -8.25 -2.78
C CYS A 71 6.35 -7.65 -1.91
N SER A 72 6.57 -8.12 -0.68
CA SER A 72 7.55 -7.53 0.24
C SER A 72 8.95 -7.43 -0.36
N SER A 73 9.42 -8.48 -1.05
CA SER A 73 10.73 -8.47 -1.70
C SER A 73 10.85 -7.40 -2.78
N ASP A 74 9.76 -7.15 -3.50
CA ASP A 74 9.72 -6.17 -4.57
C ASP A 74 9.63 -4.74 -3.99
N PHE A 75 8.92 -4.54 -2.88
CA PHE A 75 8.77 -3.23 -2.22
C PHE A 75 9.99 -2.79 -1.41
N GLN A 76 10.81 -3.73 -0.93
CA GLN A 76 12.04 -3.47 -0.17
C GLN A 76 13.27 -3.30 -1.08
N THR A 77 13.10 -3.22 -2.39
CA THR A 77 14.22 -2.93 -3.28
C THR A 77 14.77 -1.52 -3.03
N ASP A 78 16.07 -1.46 -2.76
CA ASP A 78 16.79 -0.22 -2.57
C ASP A 78 17.03 0.47 -3.92
N GLY A 79 16.79 1.78 -3.97
CA GLY A 79 17.01 2.58 -5.16
C GLY A 79 16.12 3.82 -5.22
N THR A 80 16.49 4.77 -6.07
CA THR A 80 15.77 6.05 -6.24
C THR A 80 14.32 5.86 -6.74
N ASP A 81 14.05 4.70 -7.33
CA ASP A 81 12.75 4.29 -7.87
C ASP A 81 12.04 3.22 -7.02
N GLY A 82 12.61 2.87 -5.86
CA GLY A 82 12.02 1.93 -4.92
C GLY A 82 10.80 2.51 -4.20
N ALA A 83 9.91 1.64 -3.75
CA ALA A 83 8.67 2.02 -3.07
C ALA A 83 8.95 2.86 -1.80
N LEU A 84 9.93 2.45 -0.99
CA LEU A 84 10.31 3.17 0.23
C LEU A 84 10.79 4.60 -0.04
N GLU A 85 11.58 4.81 -1.09
CA GLU A 85 12.09 6.13 -1.43
C GLU A 85 10.99 7.04 -2.00
N LEU A 86 10.13 6.49 -2.85
CA LEU A 86 8.92 7.19 -3.31
C LEU A 86 8.04 7.62 -2.13
N LEU A 87 7.78 6.72 -1.18
CA LEU A 87 6.97 7.02 0.00
C LEU A 87 7.59 8.10 0.89
N ARG A 88 8.92 8.10 1.09
CA ARG A 88 9.61 9.16 1.86
C ARG A 88 9.49 10.53 1.19
N ARG A 89 9.60 10.59 -0.14
CA ARG A 89 9.37 11.84 -0.88
C ARG A 89 7.93 12.34 -0.73
N LEU A 90 6.96 11.44 -0.87
CA LEU A 90 5.54 11.76 -0.67
C LEU A 90 5.25 12.21 0.77
N GLN A 91 5.88 11.59 1.77
CA GLN A 91 5.75 12.00 3.17
C GLN A 91 6.20 13.45 3.38
N LEU A 92 7.36 13.84 2.82
CA LEU A 92 7.84 15.22 2.89
C LEU A 92 6.93 16.19 2.13
N GLU A 93 6.41 15.79 0.96
CA GLU A 93 5.45 16.57 0.19
C GLU A 93 4.17 16.83 1.01
N TYR A 94 3.59 15.79 1.62
CA TYR A 94 2.38 15.92 2.43
C TYR A 94 2.58 16.68 3.73
N ALA A 95 3.77 16.61 4.35
CA ALA A 95 4.11 17.48 5.48
C ALA A 95 4.07 18.96 5.06
N SER A 96 4.69 19.31 3.92
CA SER A 96 4.68 20.69 3.42
C SER A 96 3.28 21.17 3.03
N LEU A 97 2.45 20.30 2.46
CA LEU A 97 1.08 20.64 2.08
C LEU A 97 0.19 20.81 3.32
N TRP A 98 0.36 19.97 4.33
CA TRP A 98 -0.33 20.10 5.61
C TRP A 98 0.04 21.41 6.33
N ASP A 99 1.33 21.77 6.38
CA ASP A 99 1.76 23.06 6.94
C ASP A 99 1.10 24.25 6.22
N ALA A 100 0.92 24.14 4.89
CA ALA A 100 0.27 25.15 4.08
C ALA A 100 -1.26 25.23 4.31
N GLU A 101 -1.95 24.11 4.49
CA GLU A 101 -3.37 24.06 4.90
C GLU A 101 -3.56 24.78 6.24
N VAL A 102 -2.75 24.42 7.24
CA VAL A 102 -2.80 25.02 8.58
C VAL A 102 -2.55 26.53 8.53
N ALA A 103 -1.57 26.98 7.74
CA ALA A 103 -1.26 28.39 7.57
C ALA A 103 -2.41 29.18 6.89
N GLN A 104 -3.20 28.52 6.04
CA GLN A 104 -4.37 29.10 5.38
C GLN A 104 -5.64 29.04 6.24
N GLY A 105 -5.57 28.39 7.42
CA GLY A 105 -6.72 28.17 8.29
C GLY A 105 -7.71 27.14 7.74
N ASP A 106 -7.26 26.28 6.84
CA ASP A 106 -8.02 25.10 6.42
C ASP A 106 -7.90 24.00 7.48
N ASP A 107 -9.00 23.28 7.71
CA ASP A 107 -9.14 22.26 8.77
C ASP A 107 -9.78 20.97 8.24
N ASP A 108 -9.78 20.74 6.92
CA ASP A 108 -10.22 19.46 6.36
C ASP A 108 -9.27 18.30 6.77
N GLY A 109 -8.01 18.62 7.06
CA GLY A 109 -6.97 17.71 7.53
C GLY A 109 -6.55 16.67 6.49
N TYR A 110 -6.85 16.87 5.20
CA TYR A 110 -6.62 15.86 4.17
C TYR A 110 -5.13 15.55 4.00
N PHE A 111 -4.26 16.56 3.88
CA PHE A 111 -2.82 16.30 3.73
C PHE A 111 -2.18 15.72 5.00
N LYS A 112 -2.73 16.02 6.19
CA LYS A 112 -2.34 15.34 7.42
C LYS A 112 -2.62 13.83 7.35
N LEU A 113 -3.81 13.43 6.88
CA LEU A 113 -4.16 12.03 6.72
C LEU A 113 -3.23 11.31 5.75
N LEU A 114 -2.85 11.96 4.63
CA LEU A 114 -1.89 11.39 3.68
C LEU A 114 -0.47 11.30 4.23
N HIS A 115 -0.03 12.31 4.99
CA HIS A 115 1.23 12.26 5.72
C HIS A 115 1.26 11.07 6.69
N ASP A 116 0.21 10.91 7.50
CA ASP A 116 0.12 9.82 8.47
C ASP A 116 0.04 8.45 7.80
N LEU A 117 -0.70 8.34 6.69
CA LEU A 117 -0.77 7.12 5.87
C LEU A 117 0.62 6.76 5.30
N SER A 118 1.32 7.71 4.69
CA SER A 118 2.66 7.46 4.15
C SER A 118 3.64 7.00 5.24
N SER A 119 3.61 7.64 6.40
CA SER A 119 4.39 7.27 7.59
C SER A 119 4.10 5.84 8.04
N ASN A 120 2.82 5.48 8.10
CA ASN A 120 2.38 4.13 8.46
C ASN A 120 2.87 3.07 7.46
N VAL A 121 2.73 3.33 6.16
CA VAL A 121 3.18 2.42 5.10
C VAL A 121 4.69 2.22 5.16
N ILE A 122 5.48 3.29 5.31
CA ILE A 122 6.95 3.23 5.44
C ILE A 122 7.34 2.33 6.63
N ASN A 123 6.73 2.57 7.79
CA ASN A 123 7.00 1.80 9.00
C ASN A 123 6.64 0.33 8.83
N ASN A 124 5.49 0.04 8.23
CA ASN A 124 5.07 -1.34 8.02
C ASN A 124 5.93 -2.09 7.01
N LEU A 125 6.37 -1.44 5.93
CA LEU A 125 7.25 -2.04 4.93
C LEU A 125 8.65 -2.31 5.49
N SER A 126 9.18 -1.36 6.27
CA SER A 126 10.53 -1.47 6.85
C SER A 126 10.60 -2.55 7.94
N ASN A 127 9.51 -2.77 8.67
CA ASN A 127 9.45 -3.75 9.77
C ASN A 127 8.76 -5.05 9.39
N TRP A 128 8.43 -5.26 8.11
CA TRP A 128 7.73 -6.45 7.68
C TRP A 128 8.59 -7.69 7.93
N LYS A 129 8.06 -8.60 8.76
CA LYS A 129 8.55 -9.96 8.89
C LYS A 129 7.47 -10.88 8.35
N PRO A 130 7.80 -11.86 7.50
CA PRO A 130 6.87 -12.95 7.21
C PRO A 130 6.44 -13.53 8.56
N LYS A 131 5.13 -13.58 8.83
CA LYS A 131 4.67 -14.53 9.85
C LYS A 131 4.98 -15.90 9.28
N ASP A 132 5.73 -16.69 10.04
CA ASP A 132 6.01 -18.08 9.70
C ASP A 132 4.71 -18.76 9.24
N GLU A 133 4.81 -19.47 8.11
CA GLU A 133 3.79 -20.36 7.50
C GLU A 133 2.68 -19.68 6.67
N LEU A 134 2.90 -19.67 5.35
CA LEU A 134 1.88 -20.05 4.36
C LEU A 134 1.96 -21.57 4.16
#